data_AF-A0A7D4U7G0-F1
#
_entry.id   AF-A0A7D4U7G0-F1
#
_cell.length_a   1.000
_cell.length_b   1.000
_cell.length_c   1.000
_cell.angle_alpha   90.00
_cell.angle_beta   90.00
_cell.angle_gamma   90.00
#
_symmetry.space_group_name_H-M   'P 1'
#
loop_
_entity.id
_entity.type
_entity.pdbx_description
1 polymer ?
#
loop_
_entity_poly.entity_id
_entity_poly.type
_entity_poly.pdbx_seq_one_letter_code
_entity_poly.pdbx_strand_id
1 'polypeptide(L)'
;MAVALVLGLGTTGLSLIAQHRVQGVADAAVLFAHDFSVRKGIPNSHRLEQGAAQFLSVAPAARRLEVTAVRTFVSSGTSNLELCARYRDPFLLFSPGVICASAKAKSFLVP
;
A
#
# COMPACT_ATOMS: atom_id res chain seq x y z
N MET A 1 10.72 -37.19 -13.33
CA MET A 1 9.90 -36.19 -12.61
C MET A 1 10.83 -35.29 -11.78
N ALA A 2 11.45 -34.26 -12.36
CA ALA A 2 12.33 -33.35 -11.61
C ALA A 2 12.45 -31.93 -12.21
N VAL A 3 11.64 -31.57 -13.20
CA VAL A 3 11.73 -30.27 -13.90
C VAL A 3 10.65 -29.28 -13.44
N ALA A 4 9.60 -29.74 -12.76
CA ALA A 4 8.52 -28.88 -12.28
C ALA A 4 8.83 -28.14 -10.95
N LEU A 5 9.78 -28.64 -10.15
CA LEU A 5 10.02 -28.11 -8.80
C LEU A 5 10.85 -26.80 -8.80
N VAL A 6 11.72 -26.62 -9.79
CA VAL A 6 12.63 -25.44 -9.85
C VAL A 6 11.90 -24.20 -10.40
N LEU A 7 10.85 -24.38 -11.21
CA LEU A 7 10.04 -23.27 -11.74
C LEU A 7 9.00 -22.74 -10.73
N GLY A 8 8.64 -23.54 -9.71
CA GLY A 8 7.74 -23.12 -8.63
C GLY A 8 8.37 -22.18 -7.59
N LEU A 9 9.69 -22.27 -7.40
CA LEU A 9 10.42 -21.47 -6.41
C LEU A 9 10.71 -20.03 -6.90
N GLY A 10 10.95 -19.84 -8.19
CA GLY A 10 11.19 -18.50 -8.76
C GLY A 10 9.91 -17.65 -8.83
N THR A 11 8.78 -18.27 -9.17
CA THR A 11 7.48 -17.58 -9.34
C THR A 11 6.85 -17.14 -8.00
N THR A 12 7.03 -17.93 -6.95
CA THR A 12 6.59 -17.59 -5.59
C THR A 12 7.43 -16.46 -4.99
N GLY A 13 8.76 -16.50 -5.14
CA GLY A 13 9.64 -15.44 -4.62
C GLY A 13 9.38 -14.06 -5.22
N LEU A 14 9.17 -13.98 -6.53
CA LEU A 14 8.91 -12.70 -7.22
C LEU A 14 7.53 -12.11 -6.86
N SER A 15 6.52 -12.97 -6.73
CA SER A 15 5.19 -12.57 -6.28
C SER A 15 5.21 -12.04 -4.85
N LEU A 16 6.01 -12.66 -3.96
CA LEU A 16 6.20 -12.18 -2.59
C LEU A 16 6.87 -10.81 -2.55
N ILE A 17 7.91 -10.57 -3.36
CA ILE A 17 8.56 -9.26 -3.42
C ILE A 17 7.57 -8.18 -3.84
N ALA A 18 6.78 -8.44 -4.89
CA ALA A 18 5.76 -7.50 -5.36
C ALA A 18 4.72 -7.22 -4.26
N GLN A 19 4.27 -8.25 -3.55
CA GLN A 19 3.34 -8.12 -2.42
C GLN A 19 3.92 -7.27 -1.28
N HIS A 20 5.15 -7.55 -0.86
CA HIS A 20 5.83 -6.78 0.19
C HIS A 20 6.04 -5.33 -0.20
N ARG A 21 6.30 -5.03 -1.48
CA ARG A 21 6.39 -3.65 -1.98
C ARG A 21 5.06 -2.93 -1.92
N VAL A 22 3.98 -3.53 -2.40
CA VAL A 22 2.64 -2.92 -2.35
C VAL A 22 2.18 -2.72 -0.91
N GLN A 23 2.39 -3.71 -0.04
CA GLN A 23 2.09 -3.59 1.39
C GLN A 23 2.90 -2.47 2.05
N GLY A 24 4.22 -2.42 1.82
CA GLY A 24 5.07 -1.37 2.40
C GLY A 24 4.67 0.04 1.94
N VAL A 25 4.21 0.20 0.70
CA VAL A 25 3.65 1.47 0.23
C VAL A 25 2.32 1.79 0.90
N ALA A 26 1.42 0.81 1.07
CA ALA A 26 0.15 1.00 1.77
C ALA A 26 0.36 1.42 3.23
N ASP A 27 1.31 0.78 3.93
CA ASP A 27 1.65 1.09 5.32
C ASP A 27 2.23 2.51 5.46
N ALA A 28 3.17 2.89 4.58
CA ALA A 28 3.73 4.25 4.59
C ALA A 28 2.68 5.31 4.20
N ALA A 29 1.82 5.01 3.22
CA ALA A 29 0.77 5.90 2.77
C ALA A 29 -0.27 6.15 3.86
N VAL A 30 -0.71 5.11 4.58
CA VAL A 30 -1.70 5.29 5.65
C VAL A 30 -1.14 6.09 6.81
N LEU A 31 0.15 5.92 7.15
CA LEU A 31 0.81 6.70 8.20
C LEU A 31 0.90 8.19 7.84
N PHE A 32 1.43 8.50 6.65
CA PHE A 32 1.51 9.88 6.17
C PHE A 32 0.13 10.53 6.10
N ALA A 33 -0.84 9.82 5.51
CA ALA A 33 -2.20 10.31 5.36
C ALA A 33 -2.90 10.48 6.71
N HIS A 34 -2.64 9.59 7.67
CA HIS A 34 -3.15 9.68 9.03
C HIS A 34 -2.66 10.97 9.69
N ASP A 35 -1.35 11.19 9.73
CA ASP A 35 -0.74 12.39 10.35
C ASP A 35 -1.24 13.68 9.69
N PHE A 36 -1.40 13.68 8.36
CA PHE A 36 -1.98 14.79 7.62
C PHE A 36 -3.46 15.05 7.97
N SER A 37 -4.20 14.00 8.30
CA SER A 37 -5.64 14.06 8.56
C SER A 37 -6.03 14.32 10.01
N VAL A 38 -5.14 14.04 10.96
CA VAL A 38 -5.42 14.11 12.40
C VAL A 38 -5.40 15.55 12.88
N ARG A 39 -6.47 15.94 13.58
CA ARG A 39 -6.52 17.19 14.35
C ARG A 39 -7.10 16.90 15.72
N LYS A 40 -6.38 17.25 16.79
CA LYS A 40 -6.76 16.92 18.18
C LYS A 40 -7.05 15.41 18.39
N GLY A 41 -6.27 14.54 17.75
CA GLY A 41 -6.42 13.08 17.85
C GLY A 41 -7.58 12.47 17.05
N ILE A 42 -8.34 13.27 16.29
CA ILE A 42 -9.45 12.78 15.46
C ILE A 42 -9.05 12.89 13.98
N PRO A 43 -8.94 11.77 13.24
CA PRO A 43 -8.69 11.79 11.80
C PRO A 43 -9.93 12.22 11.02
N ASN A 44 -9.73 13.09 10.03
CA ASN A 44 -10.77 13.51 9.09
C ASN A 44 -10.70 12.70 7.78
N SER A 45 -11.81 12.14 7.32
CA SER A 45 -11.85 11.26 6.14
C SER A 45 -11.42 11.96 4.84
N HIS A 46 -11.88 13.19 4.59
CA HIS A 46 -11.53 13.93 3.38
C HIS A 46 -10.05 14.28 3.36
N ARG A 47 -9.48 14.70 4.49
CA ARG A 47 -8.04 14.95 4.59
C ARG A 47 -7.22 13.67 4.47
N LEU A 48 -7.71 12.56 5.00
CA LEU A 48 -7.05 11.25 4.84
C LEU A 48 -6.94 10.88 3.36
N GLU A 49 -8.01 11.07 2.59
CA GLU A 49 -8.00 10.85 1.15
C GLU A 49 -7.00 11.76 0.44
N GLN A 50 -7.01 13.06 0.75
CA GLN A 50 -6.05 14.03 0.20
C GLN A 50 -4.60 13.67 0.53
N GLY A 51 -4.31 13.29 1.78
CA GLY A 51 -2.98 12.90 2.21
C GLY A 51 -2.50 11.62 1.52
N ALA A 52 -3.37 10.63 1.36
CA ALA A 52 -3.06 9.39 0.64
C ALA A 52 -2.78 9.66 -0.85
N ALA A 53 -3.62 10.47 -1.50
CA ALA A 53 -3.42 10.88 -2.89
C ALA A 53 -2.10 11.66 -3.07
N GLN A 54 -1.82 12.59 -2.16
CA GLN A 54 -0.57 13.35 -2.16
C GLN A 54 0.63 12.40 -2.03
N PHE A 55 0.65 11.51 -1.04
CA PHE A 55 1.73 10.54 -0.85
C PHE A 55 1.95 9.69 -2.11
N LEU A 56 0.90 9.09 -2.66
CA LEU A 56 1.01 8.21 -3.83
C LEU A 56 1.50 8.97 -5.08
N SER A 57 1.23 10.26 -5.19
CA SER A 57 1.69 11.09 -6.32
C SER A 57 3.17 11.47 -6.25
N VAL A 58 3.73 11.63 -5.04
CA VAL A 58 5.10 12.17 -4.86
C VAL A 58 6.11 11.15 -4.36
N ALA A 59 5.68 10.14 -3.60
CA ALA A 59 6.56 9.24 -2.89
C ALA A 59 7.40 8.40 -3.87
N PRO A 60 8.74 8.39 -3.74
CA PRO A 60 9.60 7.55 -4.58
C PRO A 60 9.22 6.06 -4.53
N ALA A 61 8.74 5.59 -3.37
CA ALA A 61 8.30 4.21 -3.16
C ALA A 61 7.07 3.84 -4.01
N ALA A 62 6.19 4.81 -4.32
CA ALA A 62 4.99 4.59 -5.13
C ALA A 62 5.26 4.64 -6.64
N ARG A 63 6.41 5.18 -7.09
CA ARG A 63 6.72 5.37 -8.53
C ARG A 63 6.76 4.07 -9.35
N ARG A 64 7.06 2.95 -8.70
CA ARG A 64 7.08 1.61 -9.34
C ARG A 64 5.73 0.91 -9.26
N LEU A 65 4.70 1.58 -8.75
CA LEU A 65 3.35 1.05 -8.68
C LEU A 65 2.46 1.73 -9.72
N GLU A 66 1.79 0.91 -10.51
CA GLU A 66 0.63 1.34 -11.27
C GLU A 66 -0.60 1.17 -10.38
N VAL A 67 -1.03 2.28 -9.76
CA VAL A 67 -2.16 2.29 -8.84
C VAL A 67 -3.46 2.11 -9.63
N THR A 68 -4.20 1.05 -9.32
CA THR A 68 -5.47 0.71 -9.98
C THR A 68 -6.67 1.20 -9.18
N ALA A 69 -6.60 1.12 -7.85
CA ALA A 69 -7.63 1.60 -6.96
C ALA A 69 -7.03 2.00 -5.61
N VAL A 70 -7.59 3.06 -5.03
CA VAL A 70 -7.29 3.50 -3.66
C VAL A 70 -8.61 3.78 -2.99
N ARG A 71 -8.76 3.31 -1.76
CA ARG A 71 -9.90 3.64 -0.92
C ARG A 71 -9.41 3.97 0.48
N THR A 72 -9.90 5.08 1.01
CA THR A 72 -9.60 5.51 2.38
C THR A 72 -10.89 5.70 3.16
N PHE A 73 -10.88 5.32 4.43
CA PHE A 73 -12.01 5.56 5.32
C PHE A 73 -11.58 5.64 6.77
N VAL A 74 -12.33 6.39 7.58
CA VAL A 74 -12.14 6.48 9.02
C VAL A 74 -13.18 5.62 9.71
N SER A 75 -12.75 4.75 10.62
CA SER A 75 -13.62 3.92 11.45
C SER A 75 -13.16 4.01 12.90
N SER A 76 -14.01 4.52 13.79
CA SER A 76 -13.75 4.62 15.23
C SER A 76 -12.38 5.25 15.57
N GLY A 77 -12.05 6.37 14.92
CA GLY A 77 -10.76 7.07 15.12
C GLY A 77 -9.54 6.38 14.50
N THR A 78 -9.75 5.31 13.73
CA THR A 78 -8.72 4.60 12.96
C THR A 78 -8.82 5.01 11.51
N SER A 79 -7.70 5.42 10.92
CA SER A 79 -7.56 5.66 9.49
C SER A 79 -7.26 4.35 8.79
N ASN A 80 -8.00 4.04 7.74
CA ASN A 80 -7.84 2.82 6.95
C ASN A 80 -7.54 3.20 5.49
N LEU A 81 -6.70 2.40 4.85
CA LEU A 81 -6.32 2.54 3.45
C LEU A 81 -6.30 1.16 2.78
N GLU A 82 -6.99 1.04 1.66
CA GLU A 82 -6.95 -0.09 0.74
C GLU A 82 -6.28 0.38 -0.54
N LEU A 83 -5.18 -0.27 -0.94
CA LEU A 83 -4.41 0.05 -2.13
C LEU A 83 -4.34 -1.19 -3.02
N CYS A 84 -4.91 -1.09 -4.21
CA CYS A 84 -4.73 -2.08 -5.27
C CYS A 84 -3.81 -1.51 -6.35
N ALA A 85 -2.71 -2.20 -6.64
CA ALA A 85 -1.73 -1.76 -7.61
C ALA A 85 -1.04 -2.92 -8.33
N ARG A 86 -0.44 -2.63 -9.48
CA ARG A 86 0.49 -3.52 -10.17
C ARG A 86 1.92 -3.04 -9.92
N TYR A 87 2.79 -3.94 -9.48
CA TYR A 87 4.21 -3.63 -9.32
C TYR A 87 4.91 -3.76 -10.68
N ARG A 88 5.50 -2.66 -11.17
CA ARG A 88 6.31 -2.64 -12.38
C ARG A 88 7.77 -2.89 -12.00
N ASP A 89 8.25 -4.11 -12.27
CA ASP A 89 9.68 -4.42 -12.19
C ASP A 89 10.29 -4.45 -13.59
N PRO A 90 11.36 -3.69 -13.85
CA PRO A 90 12.01 -3.67 -15.16
C PRO A 90 12.71 -4.99 -15.52
N PHE A 91 12.96 -5.89 -14.56
CA PHE A 91 13.60 -7.18 -14.80
C PHE A 91 12.58 -8.33 -14.94
N LEU A 92 11.30 -8.08 -14.65
CA LEU A 92 10.24 -9.07 -14.81
C LEU A 92 9.65 -9.02 -16.22
N LEU A 93 9.83 -10.11 -16.97
CA LEU A 93 9.12 -10.36 -18.24
C LEU A 93 7.60 -10.53 -18.04
N PHE A 94 7.15 -10.80 -16.81
CA PHE A 94 5.74 -10.97 -16.46
C PHE A 94 5.31 -9.88 -15.48
N SER A 95 4.31 -9.09 -15.87
CA SER A 95 3.65 -8.18 -14.92
C SER A 95 2.95 -9.04 -13.87
N PRO A 96 3.26 -8.87 -12.57
CA PRO A 96 2.42 -9.46 -11.53
C PRO A 96 0.99 -8.94 -11.69
N GLY A 97 0.01 -9.77 -11.33
CA GLY A 97 -1.40 -9.37 -11.30
C GLY A 97 -1.65 -8.18 -10.38
N VAL A 98 -2.90 -7.69 -10.35
CA VAL A 98 -3.27 -6.65 -9.39
C VAL A 98 -3.13 -7.20 -7.97
N ILE A 99 -2.36 -6.51 -7.13
CA ILE A 99 -2.16 -6.84 -5.73
C ILE A 99 -2.90 -5.80 -4.91
N CYS A 100 -3.75 -6.25 -3.99
CA CYS A 100 -4.43 -5.38 -3.04
C CYS A 100 -3.82 -5.55 -1.65
N ALA A 101 -3.52 -4.43 -1.01
CA ALA A 101 -3.01 -4.32 0.34
C ALA A 101 -3.94 -3.46 1.18
N SER A 102 -4.04 -3.78 2.46
CA SER A 102 -4.81 -3.01 3.44
C SER A 102 -3.89 -2.60 4.58
N ALA A 103 -4.00 -1.35 4.99
CA ALA A 103 -3.21 -0.77 6.08
C ALA A 103 -4.10 0.10 6.96
N LYS A 104 -3.73 0.21 8.24
CA LYS A 104 -4.48 0.99 9.23
C LYS A 104 -3.54 1.74 10.18
N ALA A 105 -3.94 2.94 10.57
CA ALA A 105 -3.22 3.77 11.53
C ALA A 105 -4.21 4.34 12.57
N LYS A 106 -3.80 4.35 13.84
CA LYS A 106 -4.61 4.87 14.95
C LYS A 106 -3.75 5.75 15.83
N SER A 107 -4.24 6.95 16.12
CA SER A 107 -3.68 7.82 17.14
C SER A 107 -4.20 7.41 18.51
N PHE A 108 -3.31 7.33 19.50
CA PHE A 108 -3.67 7.25 20.90
C PHE A 108 -3.44 8.64 21.52
N LEU A 109 -4.44 9.19 22.21
CA LEU A 109 -4.23 10.33 23.08
C LEU A 109 -3.40 9.83 24.26
N VAL A 110 -2.14 10.23 24.36
CA VAL A 110 -1.32 10.00 25.55
C VAL A 110 -1.72 11.07 26.57
N PRO A 111 -2.21 10.69 27.77
CA PRO A 111 -2.60 11.63 28.82
C PRO A 111 -1.42 12.43 29.38
#